data_AF-D4DXS8-F1
#
_entry.id   AF-D4DXS8-F1
#
_cell.length_a   1.000
_cell.length_b   1.000
_cell.length_c   1.000
_cell.angle_alpha   90.00
_cell.angle_beta   90.00
_cell.angle_gamma   90.00
#
_symmetry.space_group_name_H-M   'P 1'
#
loop_
_entity.id
_entity.type
_entity.pdbx_description
1 polymer ?
#
loop_
_entity_poly.entity_id
_entity_poly.type
_entity_poly.pdbx_seq_one_letter_code
_entity_poly.pdbx_strand_id
1 'polypeptide(L)'
;MIKAEGVPPTSVVLQVTPNLAGNPIDIILPFPTKGCLVLDVNGQHLRKNITINDLLGTRAFLFGKNGEPARFRLELRLMSRARLQAWYEWRYTAGERPVELNLYSLREHIENLLSLETGIDQIVEMRIDGAGSVLTWQIRRYKYSLNYDYERQVLFSSSVNTRSGQTPSPVIMLLSEPERKPVSLTSRMSEGVPVGEFELSSVIQKNGPWLVVPRKGEEAAFRPCFIRSEPPLQTEVHAIQSMQKATQLFNPRSDVNTITLVLDQMASSPSHSGWQFLRSLYEQYGYLPLATFEVWRALVQHPQALAMSLFKFEMSVEYLSRIENEFPIFWECLPILEIKDAADRFRAFLAHKGAPEEMQKRLLNKMYQQLGTIFPAYANEVQKWLSLGIQPRPIPHPTMRDIIQEWYQDLLREHSESRWPEYGGAQLCHWIMSQKDSVIDISPDTEYRYSVVWLPVFAAAVASGKTTFESVFGHEPGSLFS
;
A
#
# COMPACT_ATOMS: atom_id res chain seq x y z
N MET A 1 7.59 -28.39 -42.65
CA MET A 1 7.88 -27.46 -41.53
C MET A 1 7.31 -26.11 -41.94
N ILE A 2 6.22 -25.66 -41.31
CA ILE A 2 5.59 -24.38 -41.66
C ILE A 2 6.32 -23.29 -40.87
N LYS A 3 6.90 -22.32 -41.57
CA LYS A 3 7.59 -21.17 -40.99
C LYS A 3 6.81 -19.92 -41.41
N ALA A 4 6.38 -19.11 -40.46
CA ALA A 4 5.76 -17.83 -40.76
C ALA A 4 6.86 -16.78 -40.99
N GLU A 5 6.82 -16.08 -42.12
CA GLU A 5 7.57 -14.84 -42.32
C GLU A 5 6.71 -13.67 -41.83
N GLY A 6 7.21 -12.91 -40.85
CA GLY A 6 6.48 -11.78 -40.25
C GLY A 6 5.74 -12.13 -38.95
N VAL A 7 4.64 -11.41 -38.67
CA VAL A 7 3.85 -11.59 -37.43
C VAL A 7 3.00 -12.86 -37.55
N PRO A 8 3.17 -13.85 -36.66
CA PRO A 8 2.42 -15.10 -36.74
C PRO A 8 0.93 -14.91 -36.43
N PRO A 9 0.02 -15.62 -37.14
CA PRO A 9 -1.40 -15.57 -36.86
C PRO A 9 -1.74 -16.34 -35.56
N THR A 10 -2.89 -16.04 -34.94
CA THR A 10 -3.38 -16.73 -33.74
C THR A 10 -3.96 -18.12 -34.04
N SER A 11 -4.34 -18.37 -35.29
CA SER A 11 -4.77 -19.69 -35.78
C SER A 11 -4.42 -19.85 -37.26
N VAL A 12 -4.27 -21.09 -37.70
CA VAL A 12 -4.11 -21.47 -39.10
C VAL A 12 -5.32 -22.32 -39.49
N VAL A 13 -6.01 -21.92 -40.56
CA VAL A 13 -7.06 -22.74 -41.16
C VAL A 13 -6.41 -23.68 -42.15
N LEU A 14 -6.48 -24.98 -41.86
CA LEU A 14 -5.98 -26.05 -42.72
C LEU A 14 -7.18 -26.63 -43.48
N GLN A 15 -7.24 -26.39 -44.79
CA GLN A 15 -8.27 -26.99 -45.64
C GLN A 15 -7.82 -28.37 -46.10
N VAL A 16 -8.58 -29.41 -45.74
CA VAL A 16 -8.35 -30.78 -46.20
C VAL A 16 -9.43 -31.16 -47.18
N THR A 17 -9.06 -31.37 -48.45
CA THR A 17 -9.94 -31.96 -49.47
C THR A 17 -9.66 -33.46 -49.58
N PRO A 18 -10.55 -34.34 -49.09
CA PRO A 18 -10.32 -35.78 -49.07
C PRO A 18 -10.31 -36.44 -50.46
N ASN A 19 -10.95 -35.82 -51.46
CA ASN A 19 -10.90 -36.19 -52.87
C ASN A 19 -11.17 -34.96 -53.76
N LEU A 20 -10.78 -35.01 -55.04
CA LEU A 20 -10.91 -33.89 -56.00
C LEU A 20 -12.35 -33.42 -56.26
N ALA A 21 -13.36 -34.19 -55.83
CA ALA A 21 -14.78 -33.89 -55.99
C ALA A 21 -15.51 -33.61 -54.66
N GLY A 22 -14.80 -33.61 -53.53
CA GLY A 22 -15.38 -33.43 -52.20
C GLY A 22 -15.24 -31.99 -51.69
N ASN A 23 -16.20 -31.55 -50.88
CA ASN A 23 -16.12 -30.25 -50.23
C ASN A 23 -14.91 -30.20 -49.28
N PRO A 24 -14.15 -29.09 -49.27
CA PRO A 24 -13.05 -28.91 -48.33
C PRO A 24 -13.55 -28.97 -46.89
N ILE A 25 -12.78 -29.60 -46.01
CA ILE A 25 -12.98 -29.57 -44.56
C ILE A 25 -12.03 -28.54 -43.99
N ASP A 26 -12.58 -27.50 -43.35
CA ASP A 26 -11.80 -26.48 -42.67
C ASP A 26 -11.45 -26.95 -41.25
N ILE A 27 -10.16 -27.16 -41.00
CA ILE A 27 -9.63 -27.51 -39.66
C ILE A 27 -8.90 -26.29 -39.11
N ILE A 28 -9.43 -25.70 -38.04
CA ILE A 28 -8.80 -24.55 -37.36
C ILE A 28 -7.77 -25.08 -36.36
N LEU A 29 -6.49 -24.80 -36.61
CA LEU A 29 -5.37 -25.19 -35.77
C LEU A 29 -4.84 -23.97 -35.00
N PRO A 30 -4.65 -24.04 -33.67
CA PRO A 30 -3.99 -22.96 -32.93
C PRO A 30 -2.51 -22.85 -33.37
N PHE A 31 -2.05 -21.63 -33.56
CA PHE A 31 -0.66 -21.30 -33.84
C PHE A 31 -0.12 -20.56 -32.62
N PRO A 32 0.92 -21.04 -31.89
CA PRO A 32 2.05 -21.88 -32.29
C PRO A 32 2.05 -23.32 -31.70
N THR A 33 2.76 -24.25 -32.36
CA THR A 33 2.90 -25.67 -31.95
C THR A 33 3.87 -25.92 -30.78
N LYS A 34 4.62 -24.90 -30.33
CA LYS A 34 5.49 -24.88 -29.13
C LYS A 34 5.71 -23.43 -28.70
N GLY A 35 5.75 -23.15 -27.40
CA GLY A 35 6.15 -21.84 -26.86
C GLY A 35 5.10 -21.17 -25.98
N CYS A 36 5.25 -19.85 -25.79
CA CYS A 36 4.37 -19.03 -24.97
C CYS A 36 3.81 -17.86 -25.80
N LEU A 37 2.50 -17.61 -25.68
CA LEU A 37 1.80 -16.47 -26.28
C LEU A 37 1.14 -15.67 -25.16
N VAL A 38 1.37 -14.36 -25.11
CA VAL A 38 0.74 -13.49 -24.10
C VAL A 38 -0.06 -12.40 -24.79
N LEU A 39 -1.34 -12.33 -24.46
CA LEU A 39 -2.32 -11.43 -25.07
C LEU A 39 -2.91 -10.50 -24.02
N ASP A 40 -3.14 -9.25 -24.41
CA ASP A 40 -3.86 -8.26 -23.61
C ASP A 40 -5.38 -8.48 -23.68
N VAL A 41 -6.14 -7.63 -22.98
CA VAL A 41 -7.61 -7.66 -22.95
C VAL A 41 -8.28 -7.53 -24.33
N ASN A 42 -7.59 -6.94 -25.31
CA ASN A 42 -8.07 -6.76 -26.67
C ASN A 42 -7.64 -7.89 -27.61
N GLY A 43 -6.97 -8.92 -27.09
CA GLY A 43 -6.43 -10.03 -27.86
C GLY A 43 -5.17 -9.68 -28.67
N GLN A 44 -4.52 -8.55 -28.38
CA GLN A 44 -3.25 -8.16 -29.01
C GLN A 44 -2.06 -8.62 -28.18
N HIS A 45 -0.88 -8.77 -28.81
CA HIS A 45 0.33 -9.15 -28.08
C HIS A 45 0.68 -8.17 -26.96
N LEU A 46 0.94 -8.70 -25.77
CA LEU A 46 1.34 -7.90 -24.62
C LEU A 46 2.68 -7.20 -24.86
N ARG A 47 2.69 -5.89 -24.69
CA ARG A 47 3.88 -5.05 -24.83
C ARG A 47 4.93 -5.41 -23.79
N LYS A 48 6.21 -5.23 -24.12
CA LYS A 48 7.33 -5.55 -23.22
C LYS A 48 7.40 -4.67 -21.97
N ASN A 49 6.91 -3.45 -22.04
CA ASN A 49 6.81 -2.53 -20.91
C ASN A 49 5.34 -2.28 -20.60
N ILE A 50 4.92 -2.67 -19.40
CA ILE A 50 3.54 -2.58 -18.95
C ILE A 50 3.47 -2.04 -17.52
N THR A 51 2.28 -1.61 -17.15
CA THR A 51 1.91 -1.25 -15.78
C THR A 51 1.15 -2.39 -15.11
N ILE A 52 1.02 -2.34 -13.78
CA ILE A 52 0.20 -3.31 -13.03
C ILE A 52 -1.24 -3.36 -13.57
N ASN A 53 -1.79 -2.20 -13.96
CA ASN A 53 -3.16 -2.12 -14.48
C ASN A 53 -3.33 -2.79 -15.85
N ASP A 54 -2.26 -2.86 -16.66
CA ASP A 54 -2.29 -3.55 -17.95
C ASP A 54 -2.36 -5.08 -17.79
N LEU A 55 -2.18 -5.63 -16.58
CA LEU A 55 -2.37 -7.06 -16.31
C LEU A 55 -3.86 -7.44 -16.28
N LEU A 56 -4.76 -6.47 -16.08
CA LEU A 56 -6.19 -6.74 -16.05
C LEU A 56 -6.67 -7.23 -17.42
N GLY A 57 -7.20 -8.45 -17.45
CA GLY A 57 -7.65 -9.10 -18.68
C GLY A 57 -6.53 -9.73 -19.52
N THR A 58 -5.28 -9.64 -19.08
CA THR A 58 -4.12 -10.22 -19.78
C THR A 58 -4.00 -11.72 -19.51
N ARG A 59 -3.79 -12.50 -20.57
CA ARG A 59 -3.73 -13.97 -20.54
C ARG A 59 -2.44 -14.48 -21.18
N ALA A 60 -1.81 -15.46 -20.56
CA ALA A 60 -0.69 -16.19 -21.14
C ALA A 60 -1.11 -17.63 -21.49
N PHE A 61 -0.81 -18.06 -22.71
CA PHE A 61 -1.07 -19.39 -23.23
C PHE A 61 0.24 -20.13 -23.41
N LEU A 62 0.39 -21.26 -22.72
CA LEU A 62 1.57 -22.12 -22.76
C LEU A 62 1.28 -23.36 -23.62
N PHE A 63 2.07 -23.58 -24.67
CA PHE A 63 1.85 -24.65 -25.64
C PHE A 63 2.89 -25.76 -25.49
N GLY A 64 2.41 -26.98 -25.23
CA GLY A 64 3.17 -28.23 -25.31
C GLY A 64 3.15 -28.81 -26.72
N LYS A 65 3.96 -29.85 -26.96
CA LYS A 65 3.92 -30.63 -28.21
C LYS A 65 3.11 -31.89 -27.97
N ASN A 66 2.32 -32.31 -28.96
CA ASN A 66 1.63 -33.61 -28.90
C ASN A 66 2.63 -34.74 -28.60
N GLY A 67 2.38 -35.47 -27.52
CA GLY A 67 3.22 -36.57 -27.02
C GLY A 67 4.48 -36.17 -26.23
N GLU A 68 4.86 -34.89 -26.18
CA GLU A 68 6.01 -34.39 -25.41
C GLU A 68 5.57 -33.18 -24.55
N PRO A 69 5.19 -33.40 -23.27
CA PRO A 69 4.82 -32.30 -22.40
C PRO A 69 5.99 -31.33 -22.21
N ALA A 70 5.71 -30.03 -22.36
CA ALA A 70 6.69 -28.98 -22.18
C ALA A 70 6.57 -28.38 -20.78
N ARG A 71 7.71 -28.27 -20.08
CA ARG A 71 7.79 -27.57 -18.80
C ARG A 71 8.03 -26.08 -19.04
N PHE A 72 7.27 -25.27 -18.33
CA PHE A 72 7.39 -23.83 -18.31
C PHE A 72 7.65 -23.36 -16.88
N ARG A 73 8.39 -22.28 -16.77
CA ARG A 73 8.67 -21.58 -15.54
C ARG A 73 8.27 -20.13 -15.70
N LEU A 74 7.44 -19.64 -14.77
CA LEU A 74 7.12 -18.23 -14.64
C LEU A 74 7.87 -17.69 -13.44
N GLU A 75 8.69 -16.67 -13.63
CA GLU A 75 9.45 -16.00 -12.60
C GLU A 75 9.02 -14.53 -12.54
N LEU A 76 8.81 -14.00 -11.33
CA LEU A 76 8.75 -12.57 -11.06
C LEU A 76 9.96 -12.20 -10.24
N ARG A 77 10.71 -11.17 -10.64
CA ARG A 77 11.91 -10.74 -9.95
C ARG A 77 11.95 -9.23 -9.82
N LEU A 78 12.22 -8.75 -8.60
CA LEU A 78 12.49 -7.33 -8.40
C LEU A 78 13.84 -6.96 -9.02
N MET A 79 13.85 -5.99 -9.92
CA MET A 79 15.06 -5.44 -10.53
C MET A 79 15.65 -4.39 -9.59
N SER A 80 16.31 -4.88 -8.54
CA SER A 80 16.95 -4.05 -7.52
C SER A 80 18.36 -3.62 -7.91
N ARG A 81 18.76 -2.42 -7.49
CA ARG A 81 20.18 -1.99 -7.53
C ARG A 81 20.95 -2.50 -6.31
N ALA A 82 20.24 -2.84 -5.24
CA ALA A 82 20.76 -3.46 -4.04
C ALA A 82 20.90 -4.98 -4.21
N ARG A 83 21.64 -5.62 -3.30
CA ARG A 83 22.03 -7.04 -3.37
C ARG A 83 20.91 -8.01 -2.99
N LEU A 84 19.73 -7.51 -2.59
CA LEU A 84 18.57 -8.30 -2.19
C LEU A 84 17.74 -8.68 -3.43
N GLN A 85 17.78 -9.95 -3.81
CA GLN A 85 16.96 -10.48 -4.90
C GLN A 85 15.69 -11.12 -4.33
N ALA A 86 14.60 -10.37 -4.32
CA ALA A 86 13.27 -10.91 -4.05
C ALA A 86 12.65 -11.43 -5.36
N TRP A 87 12.13 -12.65 -5.32
CA TRP A 87 11.52 -13.30 -6.48
C TRP A 87 10.44 -14.30 -6.07
N TYR A 88 9.53 -14.55 -7.00
CA TYR A 88 8.55 -15.63 -6.94
C TYR A 88 8.69 -16.51 -8.18
N GLU A 89 8.43 -17.80 -8.04
CA GLU A 89 8.46 -18.76 -9.15
C GLU A 89 7.27 -19.70 -9.12
N TRP A 90 6.75 -19.97 -10.30
CA TRP A 90 5.74 -20.98 -10.57
C TRP A 90 6.20 -21.90 -11.68
N ARG A 91 5.82 -23.17 -11.59
CA ARG A 91 6.13 -24.19 -12.59
C ARG A 91 4.85 -24.75 -13.19
N TYR A 92 4.80 -24.79 -14.51
CA TYR A 92 3.66 -25.27 -15.27
C TYR A 92 4.11 -26.36 -16.25
N THR A 93 3.21 -27.29 -16.56
CA THR A 93 3.46 -28.33 -17.57
C THR A 93 2.32 -28.30 -18.58
N ALA A 94 2.63 -28.01 -19.84
CA ALA A 94 1.66 -28.02 -20.93
C ALA A 94 1.79 -29.33 -21.72
N GLY A 95 0.68 -30.07 -21.83
CA GLY A 95 0.58 -31.33 -22.57
C GLY A 95 -0.05 -31.10 -23.96
N GLU A 96 -1.10 -31.87 -24.27
CA GLU A 96 -1.84 -31.78 -25.54
C GLU A 96 -2.71 -30.52 -25.66
N ARG A 97 -3.19 -30.00 -24.52
CA ARG A 97 -3.96 -28.75 -24.46
C ARG A 97 -3.10 -27.63 -23.91
N PRO A 98 -3.25 -26.39 -24.44
CA PRO A 98 -2.54 -25.25 -23.90
C PRO A 98 -2.99 -24.97 -22.46
N VAL A 99 -2.05 -24.54 -21.63
CA VAL A 99 -2.34 -24.05 -20.28
C VAL A 99 -2.56 -22.55 -20.38
N GLU A 100 -3.74 -22.10 -19.98
CA GLU A 100 -4.08 -20.67 -19.89
C GLU A 100 -3.81 -20.16 -18.47
N LEU A 101 -3.05 -19.07 -18.37
CA LEU A 101 -2.74 -18.37 -17.12
C LEU A 101 -3.36 -16.98 -17.15
N ASN A 102 -4.13 -16.65 -16.12
CA ASN A 102 -4.58 -15.28 -15.87
C ASN A 102 -3.46 -14.50 -15.18
N LEU A 103 -2.81 -13.56 -15.89
CA LEU A 103 -1.68 -12.82 -15.32
C LEU A 103 -2.10 -11.79 -14.26
N TYR A 104 -3.39 -11.42 -14.19
CA TYR A 104 -3.89 -10.55 -13.12
C TYR A 104 -3.83 -11.21 -11.74
N SER A 105 -3.82 -12.55 -11.67
CA SER A 105 -3.64 -13.28 -10.40
C SER A 105 -2.30 -13.01 -9.72
N LEU A 106 -1.31 -12.52 -10.49
CA LEU A 106 0.03 -12.19 -9.99
C LEU A 106 0.10 -10.79 -9.38
N ARG A 107 -0.99 -10.01 -9.40
CA ARG A 107 -1.01 -8.61 -8.99
C ARG A 107 -0.44 -8.40 -7.59
N GLU A 108 -0.93 -9.14 -6.59
CA GLU A 108 -0.50 -8.99 -5.20
C GLU A 108 1.00 -9.30 -5.04
N HIS A 109 1.50 -10.34 -5.71
CA HIS A 109 2.93 -10.67 -5.71
C HIS A 109 3.78 -9.56 -6.33
N ILE A 110 3.31 -8.92 -7.39
CA ILE A 110 4.00 -7.80 -8.04
C ILE A 110 3.97 -6.56 -7.16
N GLU A 111 2.82 -6.26 -6.54
CA GLU A 111 2.68 -5.15 -5.58
C GLU A 111 3.62 -5.32 -4.39
N ASN A 112 3.71 -6.54 -3.84
CA ASN A 112 4.65 -6.90 -2.77
C ASN A 112 6.11 -6.72 -3.22
N LEU A 113 6.50 -7.22 -4.40
CA LEU A 113 7.86 -7.02 -4.90
C LEU A 113 8.19 -5.53 -5.05
N LEU A 114 7.27 -4.73 -5.60
CA LEU A 114 7.42 -3.28 -5.77
C LEU A 114 7.39 -2.49 -4.44
N SER A 115 7.06 -3.12 -3.32
CA SER A 115 7.12 -2.47 -1.99
C SER A 115 8.39 -2.78 -1.22
N LEU A 116 9.18 -3.78 -1.62
CA LEU A 116 10.34 -4.25 -0.86
C LEU A 116 11.57 -3.34 -0.92
N GLU A 117 11.72 -2.53 -1.97
CA GLU A 117 12.88 -1.64 -2.09
C GLU A 117 12.49 -0.18 -1.82
N THR A 118 13.39 0.59 -1.22
CA THR A 118 13.25 2.04 -1.10
C THR A 118 13.69 2.68 -2.42
N GLY A 119 12.83 2.59 -3.45
CA GLY A 119 13.15 3.03 -4.80
C GLY A 119 11.93 3.64 -5.51
N ILE A 120 12.14 4.76 -6.17
CA ILE A 120 11.08 5.59 -6.77
C ILE A 120 10.55 5.00 -8.10
N ASP A 121 11.38 4.24 -8.80
CA ASP A 121 11.11 3.67 -10.13
C ASP A 121 11.44 2.17 -10.17
N GLN A 122 10.89 1.41 -9.21
CA GLN A 122 11.07 -0.04 -9.17
C GLN A 122 10.44 -0.71 -10.39
N ILE A 123 11.10 -1.76 -10.85
CA ILE A 123 10.68 -2.57 -11.98
C ILE A 123 10.65 -4.02 -11.53
N VAL A 124 9.52 -4.69 -11.74
CA VAL A 124 9.44 -6.15 -11.62
C VAL A 124 9.62 -6.73 -13.01
N GLU A 125 10.61 -7.60 -13.16
CA GLU A 125 10.80 -8.39 -14.36
C GLU A 125 9.96 -9.67 -14.26
N MET A 126 9.03 -9.85 -15.19
CA MET A 126 8.30 -11.10 -15.38
C MET A 126 8.96 -11.87 -16.52
N ARG A 127 9.36 -13.12 -16.25
CA ARG A 127 9.99 -14.01 -17.23
C ARG A 127 9.17 -15.30 -17.34
N ILE A 128 8.86 -15.70 -18.56
CA ILE A 128 8.33 -17.04 -18.87
C ILE A 128 9.37 -17.77 -19.70
N ASP A 129 9.90 -18.86 -19.15
CA ASP A 129 10.90 -19.72 -19.77
C ASP A 129 10.30 -21.11 -20.02
N GLY A 130 10.34 -21.59 -21.26
CA GLY A 130 9.91 -22.95 -21.58
C GLY A 130 9.85 -23.22 -23.07
N ALA A 131 9.88 -24.51 -23.42
CA ALA A 131 9.83 -24.99 -24.80
C ALA A 131 10.85 -24.35 -25.77
N GLY A 132 12.02 -23.94 -25.26
CA GLY A 132 13.09 -23.29 -26.04
C GLY A 132 12.90 -21.80 -26.29
N SER A 133 11.93 -21.16 -25.62
CA SER A 133 11.67 -19.72 -25.69
C SER A 133 11.75 -19.08 -24.31
N VAL A 134 12.38 -17.91 -24.23
CA VAL A 134 12.38 -17.05 -23.05
C VAL A 134 11.73 -15.74 -23.43
N LEU A 135 10.64 -15.40 -22.74
CA LEU A 135 9.96 -14.13 -22.90
C LEU A 135 10.02 -13.35 -21.60
N THR A 136 10.46 -12.10 -21.71
CA THR A 136 10.59 -11.20 -20.56
C THR A 136 9.71 -9.97 -20.74
N TRP A 137 9.16 -9.45 -19.65
CA TRP A 137 8.38 -8.21 -19.56
C TRP A 137 8.81 -7.41 -18.34
N GLN A 138 8.74 -6.09 -18.44
CA GLN A 138 9.01 -5.16 -17.36
C GLN A 138 7.70 -4.54 -16.90
N ILE A 139 7.37 -4.77 -15.64
CA ILE A 139 6.16 -4.30 -14.99
C ILE A 139 6.52 -3.15 -14.05
N ARG A 140 5.86 -2.01 -14.23
CA ARG A 140 6.08 -0.78 -13.45
C ARG A 140 4.79 -0.37 -12.75
N ARG A 141 4.91 0.50 -11.75
CA ARG A 141 3.74 1.11 -11.10
C ARG A 141 3.09 2.19 -11.97
N TYR A 142 3.89 2.99 -12.68
CA TYR A 142 3.43 4.17 -13.42
C TYR A 142 3.72 4.09 -14.92
N LYS A 143 2.85 4.72 -15.73
CA LYS A 143 2.94 4.73 -17.20
C LYS A 143 3.88 5.80 -17.77
N TYR A 144 3.95 6.96 -17.11
CA TYR A 144 4.78 8.10 -17.50
C TYR A 144 5.72 8.48 -16.35
N SER A 145 6.89 8.98 -16.69
CA SER A 145 7.76 9.70 -15.75
C SER A 145 7.70 11.20 -16.04
N LEU A 146 7.41 11.99 -15.01
CA LEU A 146 7.45 13.45 -15.10
C LEU A 146 8.73 13.97 -14.45
N ASN A 147 9.47 14.77 -15.21
CA ASN A 147 10.69 15.42 -14.76
C ASN A 147 10.52 16.93 -14.89
N TYR A 148 11.03 17.66 -13.89
CA TYR A 148 10.95 19.11 -13.87
C TYR A 148 12.32 19.73 -14.20
N ASP A 149 12.35 20.54 -15.25
CA ASP A 149 13.49 21.36 -15.62
C ASP A 149 13.39 22.70 -14.88
N TYR A 150 14.28 22.92 -13.90
CA TYR A 150 14.29 24.13 -13.08
C TYR A 150 14.74 25.37 -13.85
N GLU A 151 15.61 25.23 -14.86
CA GLU A 151 16.09 26.38 -15.66
C GLU A 151 15.00 26.88 -16.59
N ARG A 152 14.28 25.95 -17.24
CA ARG A 152 13.19 26.28 -18.17
C ARG A 152 11.85 26.48 -17.48
N GLN A 153 11.72 26.05 -16.23
CA GLN A 153 10.45 25.96 -15.49
C GLN A 153 9.38 25.17 -16.25
N VAL A 154 9.80 24.07 -16.88
CA VAL A 154 8.95 23.19 -17.70
C VAL A 154 8.97 21.78 -17.13
N LEU A 155 7.79 21.20 -17.00
CA LEU A 155 7.63 19.78 -16.70
C LEU A 155 7.55 19.01 -18.02
N PHE A 156 8.31 17.93 -18.18
CA PHE A 156 8.26 17.09 -19.36
C PHE A 156 7.90 15.65 -18.99
N SER A 157 6.96 15.08 -19.75
CA SER A 157 6.57 13.68 -19.64
C SER A 157 7.33 12.84 -20.64
N SER A 158 8.08 11.85 -20.15
CA SER A 158 8.55 10.75 -20.99
C SER A 158 7.64 9.54 -20.78
N SER A 159 7.01 9.09 -21.88
CA SER A 159 6.25 7.86 -21.87
C SER A 159 7.20 6.66 -21.97
N VAL A 160 6.88 5.58 -21.26
CA VAL A 160 7.59 4.30 -21.42
C VAL A 160 7.25 3.66 -22.79
N ASN A 161 6.17 4.13 -23.43
CA ASN A 161 5.67 3.66 -24.72
C ASN A 161 5.63 4.82 -25.73
N THR A 162 6.61 4.86 -26.64
CA THR A 162 6.77 5.87 -27.72
C THR A 162 5.61 6.01 -28.70
N ARG A 163 4.49 5.29 -28.53
CA ARG A 163 3.36 5.26 -29.47
C ARG A 163 1.96 5.44 -28.86
N SER A 164 1.81 5.66 -27.55
CA SER A 164 0.48 6.03 -27.03
C SER A 164 0.31 7.55 -27.11
N GLY A 165 -0.46 8.03 -28.09
CA GLY A 165 -0.78 9.45 -28.30
C GLY A 165 -1.65 10.10 -27.21
N GLN A 166 -1.62 9.58 -25.99
CA GLN A 166 -2.24 10.21 -24.82
C GLN A 166 -1.13 10.77 -23.95
N THR A 167 -1.17 12.08 -23.73
CA THR A 167 -0.37 12.76 -22.70
C THR A 167 -1.07 12.63 -21.35
N PRO A 168 -0.33 12.55 -20.23
CA PRO A 168 -0.95 12.57 -18.92
C PRO A 168 -1.70 13.89 -18.71
N SER A 169 -2.71 13.89 -17.82
CA SER A 169 -3.43 15.08 -17.37
C SER A 169 -2.95 15.53 -15.98
N PRO A 170 -1.79 16.20 -15.84
CA PRO A 170 -1.31 16.62 -14.54
C PRO A 170 -2.09 17.82 -13.99
N VAL A 171 -2.24 17.85 -12.67
CA VAL A 171 -2.70 19.01 -11.92
C VAL A 171 -1.65 19.38 -10.88
N ILE A 172 -1.52 20.67 -10.56
CA ILE A 172 -0.57 21.16 -9.57
C ILE A 172 -1.31 21.72 -8.36
N MET A 173 -0.89 21.31 -7.16
CA MET A 173 -1.45 21.75 -5.89
C MET A 173 -0.40 22.44 -5.02
N LEU A 174 -0.84 23.44 -4.26
CA LEU A 174 -0.02 24.04 -3.21
C LEU A 174 -0.04 23.11 -2.00
N LEU A 175 1.10 22.49 -1.69
CA LEU A 175 1.15 21.42 -0.67
C LEU A 175 0.79 21.93 0.73
N SER A 176 1.07 23.21 0.98
CA SER A 176 0.77 23.87 2.25
C SER A 176 -0.66 24.40 2.38
N GLU A 177 -1.48 24.34 1.33
CA GLU A 177 -2.87 24.81 1.34
C GLU A 177 -3.77 23.82 0.58
N PRO A 178 -4.00 22.61 1.10
CA PRO A 178 -4.79 21.58 0.42
C PRO A 178 -6.24 21.99 0.16
N GLU A 179 -6.76 22.99 0.87
CA GLU A 179 -8.06 23.61 0.61
C GLU A 179 -8.11 24.36 -0.73
N ARG A 180 -6.96 24.83 -1.25
CA ARG A 180 -6.87 25.54 -2.51
C ARG A 180 -7.06 24.58 -3.67
N LYS A 181 -7.99 24.93 -4.58
CA LYS A 181 -8.25 24.14 -5.78
C LYS A 181 -6.97 23.95 -6.60
N PRO A 182 -6.69 22.72 -7.08
CA PRO A 182 -5.53 22.47 -7.91
C PRO A 182 -5.70 23.13 -9.29
N VAL A 183 -4.58 23.52 -9.88
CA VAL A 183 -4.54 24.12 -11.22
C VAL A 183 -4.27 23.01 -12.24
N SER A 184 -5.12 22.89 -13.27
CA SER A 184 -4.86 21.95 -14.36
C SER A 184 -3.72 22.46 -15.24
N LEU A 185 -2.77 21.59 -15.55
CA LEU A 185 -1.68 21.89 -16.45
C LEU A 185 -2.02 21.41 -17.86
N THR A 186 -1.90 22.31 -18.82
CA THR A 186 -2.14 22.00 -20.24
C THR A 186 -0.83 21.72 -20.93
N SER A 187 -0.78 20.64 -21.71
CA SER A 187 0.40 20.34 -22.50
C SER A 187 0.57 21.38 -23.62
N ARG A 188 1.81 21.78 -23.89
CA ARG A 188 2.17 22.54 -25.09
C ARG A 188 1.74 21.77 -26.33
N MET A 189 1.37 22.50 -27.37
CA MET A 189 0.98 21.95 -28.66
C MET A 189 2.07 22.28 -29.68
N SER A 190 2.45 21.31 -30.50
CA SER A 190 3.29 21.50 -31.69
C SER A 190 2.55 20.90 -32.88
N GLU A 191 2.33 21.68 -33.94
CA GLU A 191 1.54 21.26 -35.12
C GLU A 191 0.17 20.65 -34.76
N GLY A 192 -0.47 21.15 -33.69
CA GLY A 192 -1.76 20.65 -33.20
C GLY A 192 -1.71 19.37 -32.37
N VAL A 193 -0.52 18.82 -32.08
CA VAL A 193 -0.32 17.61 -31.26
C VAL A 193 0.30 17.98 -29.90
N PRO A 194 -0.22 17.44 -28.78
CA PRO A 194 0.36 17.69 -27.46
C PRO A 194 1.75 17.04 -27.34
N VAL A 195 2.76 17.82 -26.96
CA VAL A 195 4.16 17.34 -26.90
C VAL A 195 4.55 16.72 -25.55
N GLY A 196 3.68 16.81 -24.53
CA GLY A 196 3.98 16.32 -23.19
C GLY A 196 4.84 17.25 -22.34
N GLU A 197 5.01 18.51 -22.77
CA GLU A 197 5.64 19.58 -21.99
C GLU A 197 4.57 20.46 -21.34
N PHE A 198 4.78 20.89 -20.10
CA PHE A 198 3.83 21.70 -19.33
C PHE A 198 4.58 22.89 -18.68
N GLU A 199 4.12 24.11 -18.93
CA GLU A 199 4.70 25.31 -18.34
C GLU A 199 4.20 25.56 -16.92
N LEU A 200 5.11 25.86 -15.99
CA LEU A 200 4.78 26.10 -14.58
C LEU A 200 5.05 27.52 -14.11
N SER A 201 5.74 28.33 -14.92
CA SER A 201 6.27 29.65 -14.54
C SER A 201 5.23 30.57 -13.90
N SER A 202 4.01 30.67 -14.44
CA SER A 202 2.95 31.51 -13.88
C SER A 202 2.35 30.99 -12.57
N VAL A 203 2.44 29.68 -12.32
CA VAL A 203 1.81 29.02 -11.17
C VAL A 203 2.73 29.04 -9.95
N ILE A 204 4.03 28.78 -10.15
CA ILE A 204 4.99 28.57 -9.05
C ILE A 204 5.61 29.85 -8.50
N GLN A 205 5.45 30.99 -9.18
CA GLN A 205 6.09 32.27 -8.85
C GLN A 205 5.70 32.85 -7.48
N LYS A 206 4.66 32.33 -6.81
CA LYS A 206 4.24 32.80 -5.48
C LYS A 206 3.86 31.63 -4.60
N ASN A 207 4.62 31.44 -3.52
CA ASN A 207 4.39 30.50 -2.42
C ASN A 207 4.50 29.02 -2.84
N GLY A 208 5.53 28.31 -2.38
CA GLY A 208 5.59 26.84 -2.42
C GLY A 208 5.77 26.26 -1.01
N PRO A 209 5.97 24.93 -0.87
CA PRO A 209 6.25 23.96 -1.92
C PRO A 209 5.01 23.48 -2.68
N TRP A 210 5.23 23.00 -3.90
CA TRP A 210 4.17 22.50 -4.79
C TRP A 210 4.30 21.00 -5.04
N LEU A 211 3.18 20.37 -5.34
CA LEU A 211 3.13 18.97 -5.76
C LEU A 211 2.33 18.85 -7.05
N VAL A 212 2.94 18.27 -8.09
CA VAL A 212 2.25 17.90 -9.32
C VAL A 212 1.74 16.47 -9.14
N VAL A 213 0.44 16.28 -9.30
CA VAL A 213 -0.24 14.99 -9.12
C VAL A 213 -1.08 14.65 -10.35
N PRO A 214 -1.34 13.36 -10.62
CA PRO A 214 -2.27 12.98 -11.67
C PRO A 214 -3.67 13.50 -11.38
N ARG A 215 -4.44 13.83 -12.41
CA ARG A 215 -5.86 14.12 -12.24
C ARG A 215 -6.58 12.89 -11.68
N LYS A 216 -7.62 13.11 -10.87
CA LYS A 216 -8.52 12.06 -10.39
C LYS A 216 -9.04 11.21 -11.55
N GLY A 217 -8.93 9.89 -11.44
CA GLY A 217 -9.19 8.90 -12.50
C GLY A 217 -7.95 8.50 -13.32
N GLU A 218 -6.81 9.16 -13.14
CA GLU A 218 -5.53 8.86 -13.79
C GLU A 218 -4.41 8.56 -12.76
N GLU A 219 -4.73 7.99 -11.60
CA GLU A 219 -3.82 7.84 -10.45
C GLU A 219 -2.53 7.07 -10.76
N ALA A 220 -2.63 6.08 -11.65
CA ALA A 220 -1.49 5.28 -12.09
C ALA A 220 -0.75 5.89 -13.30
N ALA A 221 -1.15 7.07 -13.78
CA ALA A 221 -0.51 7.69 -14.94
C ALA A 221 0.96 8.02 -14.64
N PHE A 222 1.23 8.72 -13.55
CA PHE A 222 2.59 9.10 -13.16
C PHE A 222 2.73 9.24 -11.65
N ARG A 223 3.96 9.17 -11.16
CA ARG A 223 4.27 9.42 -9.75
C ARG A 223 4.18 10.91 -9.42
N PRO A 224 3.54 11.31 -8.31
CA PRO A 224 3.58 12.68 -7.82
C PRO A 224 4.99 13.29 -7.83
N CYS A 225 5.12 14.49 -8.42
CA CYS A 225 6.38 15.20 -8.60
C CYS A 225 6.43 16.42 -7.67
N PHE A 226 7.39 16.42 -6.75
CA PHE A 226 7.59 17.50 -5.80
C PHE A 226 8.41 18.63 -6.41
N ILE A 227 7.92 19.86 -6.28
CA ILE A 227 8.59 21.06 -6.76
C ILE A 227 8.95 21.91 -5.55
N ARG A 228 10.26 22.07 -5.36
CA ARG A 228 10.82 22.86 -4.27
C ARG A 228 10.48 24.34 -4.46
N SER A 229 10.09 24.98 -3.36
CA SER A 229 10.07 26.44 -3.27
C SER A 229 11.48 26.94 -2.97
N GLU A 230 11.72 28.24 -3.21
CA GLU A 230 12.86 28.91 -2.59
C GLU A 230 12.81 28.73 -1.07
N PRO A 231 13.97 28.50 -0.42
CA PRO A 231 14.02 28.32 1.01
C PRO A 231 13.50 29.60 1.70
N PRO A 232 12.55 29.47 2.64
CA PRO A 232 12.08 30.63 3.38
C PRO A 232 13.24 31.25 4.16
N LEU A 233 13.19 32.58 4.31
CA LEU A 233 14.07 33.31 5.24
C LEU A 233 13.99 32.64 6.62
N GLN A 234 15.14 32.52 7.30
CA GLN A 234 15.32 31.84 8.58
C GLN A 234 14.12 32.07 9.49
N THR A 235 13.26 31.05 9.63
CA THR A 235 12.09 31.08 10.49
C THR A 235 12.45 30.29 11.75
N GLU A 236 12.28 30.91 12.92
CA GLU A 236 12.49 30.23 14.20
C GLU A 236 11.54 29.02 14.31
N VAL A 237 12.09 27.85 14.65
CA VAL A 237 11.36 26.57 14.74
C VAL A 237 10.22 26.64 15.75
N HIS A 238 10.34 27.47 16.80
CA HIS A 238 9.32 27.65 17.84
C HIS A 238 8.08 28.44 17.38
N ALA A 239 8.11 29.08 16.21
CA ALA A 239 6.98 29.83 15.66
C ALA A 239 5.99 28.95 14.86
N ILE A 240 6.22 27.64 14.76
CA ILE A 240 5.43 26.74 13.92
C ILE A 240 4.18 26.26 14.69
N GLN A 241 3.05 26.92 14.45
CA GLN A 241 1.75 26.61 15.08
C GLN A 241 0.68 26.13 14.08
N SER A 242 1.02 26.03 12.80
CA SER A 242 0.06 25.64 11.76
C SER A 242 0.63 24.54 10.87
N MET A 243 -0.25 23.63 10.44
CA MET A 243 0.15 22.53 9.55
C MET A 243 0.59 23.06 8.18
N GLN A 244 0.01 24.19 7.75
CA GLN A 244 0.44 24.93 6.57
C GLN A 244 1.92 25.32 6.67
N LYS A 245 2.32 25.97 7.78
CA LYS A 245 3.72 26.42 7.98
C LYS A 245 4.66 25.24 8.19
N ALA A 246 4.24 24.20 8.93
CA ALA A 246 5.01 22.98 9.11
C ALA A 246 5.33 22.31 7.77
N THR A 247 4.35 22.23 6.87
CA THR A 247 4.50 21.66 5.52
C THR A 247 5.43 22.51 4.65
N GLN A 248 5.38 23.84 4.77
CA GLN A 248 6.30 24.74 4.04
C GLN A 248 7.76 24.56 4.48
N LEU A 249 7.98 24.33 5.77
CA LEU A 249 9.31 24.22 6.38
C LEU A 249 9.83 22.78 6.46
N PHE A 250 9.02 21.80 6.06
CA PHE A 250 9.39 20.40 6.19
C PHE A 250 10.65 20.08 5.36
N ASN A 251 11.66 19.52 6.04
CA ASN A 251 12.89 19.06 5.43
C ASN A 251 13.17 17.62 5.88
N PRO A 252 13.11 16.62 4.99
CA PRO A 252 13.31 15.22 5.36
C PRO A 252 14.74 14.89 5.82
N ARG A 253 15.69 15.82 5.66
CA ARG A 253 17.07 15.67 6.15
C ARG A 253 17.32 16.40 7.47
N SER A 254 16.33 17.11 8.00
CA SER A 254 16.45 17.76 9.30
C SER A 254 16.18 16.76 10.41
N ASP A 255 16.91 16.89 11.52
CA ASP A 255 16.66 16.09 12.73
C ASP A 255 15.28 16.39 13.34
N VAL A 256 14.78 17.61 13.15
CA VAL A 256 13.47 18.04 13.66
C VAL A 256 12.42 17.92 12.57
N ASN A 257 11.44 17.04 12.79
CA ASN A 257 10.27 16.95 11.95
C ASN A 257 9.25 18.05 12.34
N THR A 258 9.16 19.10 11.52
CA THR A 258 8.25 20.23 11.73
C THR A 258 6.77 19.83 11.76
N ILE A 259 6.40 18.74 11.08
CA ILE A 259 5.04 18.21 11.07
C ILE A 259 4.72 17.62 12.45
N THR A 260 5.63 16.85 13.03
CA THR A 260 5.47 16.25 14.37
C THR A 260 5.22 17.31 15.44
N LEU A 261 5.94 18.44 15.39
CA LEU A 261 5.72 19.57 16.33
C LEU A 261 4.29 20.11 16.32
N VAL A 262 3.62 20.09 15.16
CA VAL A 262 2.23 20.52 15.04
C VAL A 262 1.28 19.39 15.42
N LEU A 263 1.64 18.13 15.16
CA LEU A 263 0.86 16.97 15.61
C LEU A 263 0.75 16.91 17.14
N ASP A 264 1.81 17.26 17.87
CA ASP A 264 1.77 17.38 19.35
C ASP A 264 0.69 18.39 19.81
N GLN A 265 0.62 19.54 19.14
CA GLN A 265 -0.37 20.58 19.39
C GLN A 265 -1.78 20.12 18.99
N MET A 266 -1.90 19.42 17.87
CA MET A 266 -3.17 18.89 17.37
C MET A 266 -3.75 17.80 18.28
N ALA A 267 -2.90 16.92 18.82
CA ALA A 267 -3.31 15.85 19.71
C ALA A 267 -3.93 16.36 21.01
N SER A 268 -3.46 17.51 21.50
CA SER A 268 -3.98 18.18 22.70
C SER A 268 -5.17 19.10 22.41
N SER A 269 -5.37 19.54 21.16
CA SER A 269 -6.40 20.50 20.77
C SER A 269 -7.31 20.00 19.64
N PRO A 270 -8.51 19.47 19.94
CA PRO A 270 -9.48 19.07 18.92
C PRO A 270 -9.98 20.20 18.00
N SER A 271 -9.80 21.46 18.43
CA SER A 271 -10.12 22.68 17.68
C SER A 271 -8.98 23.19 16.80
N HIS A 272 -7.81 22.56 16.82
CA HIS A 272 -6.66 22.98 16.04
C HIS A 272 -6.97 22.99 14.54
N SER A 273 -6.57 24.05 13.82
CA SER A 273 -6.86 24.23 12.39
C SER A 273 -6.21 23.16 11.51
N GLY A 274 -5.13 22.53 11.99
CA GLY A 274 -4.48 21.39 11.34
C GLY A 274 -5.42 20.20 11.08
N TRP A 275 -6.50 20.03 11.85
CA TRP A 275 -7.51 19.01 11.55
C TRP A 275 -8.30 19.33 10.28
N GLN A 276 -8.61 20.61 10.04
CA GLN A 276 -9.23 21.04 8.79
C GLN A 276 -8.27 20.87 7.60
N PHE A 277 -6.96 21.11 7.80
CA PHE A 277 -5.95 20.84 6.79
C PHE A 277 -5.97 19.35 6.37
N LEU A 278 -5.92 18.42 7.32
CA LEU A 278 -5.97 16.99 7.04
C LEU A 278 -7.29 16.58 6.37
N ARG A 279 -8.41 17.17 6.81
CA ARG A 279 -9.73 16.93 6.20
C ARG A 279 -9.77 17.37 4.74
N SER A 280 -9.33 18.60 4.45
CA SER A 280 -9.23 19.13 3.08
C SER A 280 -8.32 18.26 2.21
N LEU A 281 -7.19 17.81 2.76
CA LEU A 281 -6.26 16.94 2.06
C LEU A 281 -6.88 15.58 1.73
N TYR A 282 -7.56 14.97 2.70
CA TYR A 282 -8.27 13.69 2.53
C TYR A 282 -9.38 13.79 1.48
N GLU A 283 -10.22 14.83 1.54
CA GLU A 283 -11.37 14.98 0.65
C GLU A 283 -10.98 15.34 -0.78
N GLN A 284 -9.99 16.22 -0.96
CA GLN A 284 -9.58 16.69 -2.28
C GLN A 284 -8.59 15.73 -2.96
N TYR A 285 -7.70 15.10 -2.20
CA TYR A 285 -6.57 14.33 -2.73
C TYR A 285 -6.52 12.87 -2.24
N GLY A 286 -7.52 12.40 -1.48
CA GLY A 286 -7.61 11.01 -1.01
C GLY A 286 -7.82 9.95 -2.10
N TYR A 287 -7.95 10.36 -3.37
CA TYR A 287 -7.87 9.44 -4.50
C TYR A 287 -6.43 8.94 -4.73
N LEU A 288 -5.42 9.68 -4.25
CA LEU A 288 -4.02 9.25 -4.22
C LEU A 288 -3.75 8.39 -2.97
N PRO A 289 -2.70 7.55 -2.98
CA PRO A 289 -2.23 6.91 -1.76
C PRO A 289 -1.90 7.95 -0.68
N LEU A 290 -2.40 7.77 0.55
CA LEU A 290 -2.13 8.67 1.68
C LEU A 290 -0.64 8.80 1.95
N ALA A 291 0.14 7.73 1.74
CA ALA A 291 1.59 7.73 1.85
C ALA A 291 2.30 8.70 0.88
N THR A 292 1.59 9.27 -0.11
CA THR A 292 2.09 10.37 -0.95
C THR A 292 2.41 11.61 -0.13
N PHE A 293 1.67 11.84 0.96
CA PHE A 293 1.81 13.02 1.81
C PHE A 293 2.45 12.66 3.14
N GLU A 294 3.56 13.32 3.47
CA GLU A 294 4.32 13.04 4.70
C GLU A 294 3.49 13.26 5.97
N VAL A 295 2.51 14.16 5.94
CA VAL A 295 1.62 14.43 7.09
C VAL A 295 0.87 13.19 7.56
N TRP A 296 0.48 12.29 6.66
CA TRP A 296 -0.17 11.03 7.03
C TRP A 296 0.81 10.02 7.61
N ARG A 297 2.03 9.95 7.05
CA ARG A 297 3.11 9.10 7.58
C ARG A 297 3.47 9.52 9.01
N ALA A 298 3.65 10.82 9.23
CA ALA A 298 3.93 11.38 10.55
C ALA A 298 2.76 11.18 11.52
N LEU A 299 1.50 11.32 11.07
CA LEU A 299 0.31 11.08 11.89
C LEU A 299 0.28 9.65 12.42
N VAL A 300 0.50 8.66 11.55
CA VAL A 300 0.46 7.24 11.93
C VAL A 300 1.57 6.86 12.90
N GLN A 301 2.72 7.53 12.82
CA GLN A 301 3.83 7.35 13.76
C GLN A 301 3.63 8.11 15.08
N HIS A 302 2.51 8.81 15.27
CA HIS A 302 2.25 9.64 16.44
C HIS A 302 0.98 9.17 17.18
N PRO A 303 1.09 8.25 18.16
CA PRO A 303 -0.06 7.59 18.80
C PRO A 303 -1.17 8.54 19.30
N GLN A 304 -0.78 9.63 19.96
CA GLN A 304 -1.73 10.63 20.48
C GLN A 304 -2.51 11.36 19.39
N ALA A 305 -1.82 11.79 18.33
CA ALA A 305 -2.45 12.45 17.20
C ALA A 305 -3.28 11.45 16.38
N LEU A 306 -2.78 10.24 16.18
CA LEU A 306 -3.53 9.15 15.54
C LEU A 306 -4.84 8.88 16.29
N ALA A 307 -4.79 8.72 17.61
CA ALA A 307 -5.98 8.51 18.45
C ALA A 307 -6.98 9.67 18.30
N MET A 308 -6.52 10.93 18.38
CA MET A 308 -7.39 12.10 18.15
C MET A 308 -7.97 12.13 16.73
N SER A 309 -7.20 11.69 15.72
CA SER A 309 -7.65 11.64 14.32
C SER A 309 -8.86 10.70 14.15
N LEU A 310 -8.90 9.58 14.89
CA LEU A 310 -10.04 8.67 14.88
C LEU A 310 -11.33 9.42 15.20
N PHE A 311 -11.29 10.33 16.18
CA PHE A 311 -12.45 11.14 16.53
C PHE A 311 -12.75 12.24 15.52
N LYS A 312 -11.72 12.91 15.01
CA LYS A 312 -11.85 13.98 14.03
C LYS A 312 -12.34 13.51 12.66
N PHE A 313 -12.13 12.23 12.33
CA PHE A 313 -12.68 11.54 11.16
C PHE A 313 -13.89 10.64 11.49
N GLU A 314 -14.50 10.87 12.66
CA GLU A 314 -15.77 10.29 13.08
C GLU A 314 -15.78 8.76 13.17
N MET A 315 -14.60 8.13 13.27
CA MET A 315 -14.41 6.68 13.17
C MET A 315 -15.21 6.08 11.99
N SER A 316 -15.27 6.82 10.88
CA SER A 316 -15.92 6.38 9.65
C SER A 316 -15.24 5.12 9.11
N VAL A 317 -16.04 4.18 8.59
CA VAL A 317 -15.53 2.91 8.06
C VAL A 317 -14.53 3.16 6.93
N GLU A 318 -14.81 4.15 6.08
CA GLU A 318 -13.95 4.55 4.98
C GLU A 318 -12.59 5.02 5.47
N TYR A 319 -12.53 5.81 6.55
CA TYR A 319 -11.26 6.27 7.11
C TYR A 319 -10.50 5.15 7.80
N LEU A 320 -11.16 4.36 8.65
CA LEU A 320 -10.51 3.26 9.40
C LEU A 320 -9.91 2.22 8.46
N SER A 321 -10.71 1.71 7.52
CA SER A 321 -10.24 0.75 6.53
C SER A 321 -9.17 1.34 5.62
N ARG A 322 -9.21 2.64 5.33
CA ARG A 322 -8.18 3.27 4.50
C ARG A 322 -6.83 3.34 5.22
N ILE A 323 -6.83 3.74 6.49
CA ILE A 323 -5.61 3.81 7.29
C ILE A 323 -5.00 2.41 7.49
N GLU A 324 -5.82 1.41 7.79
CA GLU A 324 -5.39 0.01 7.92
C GLU A 324 -4.78 -0.54 6.62
N ASN A 325 -5.40 -0.28 5.47
CA ASN A 325 -4.94 -0.81 4.19
C ASN A 325 -3.68 -0.09 3.64
N GLU A 326 -3.47 1.17 4.01
CA GLU A 326 -2.37 1.97 3.46
C GLU A 326 -1.14 2.05 4.37
N PHE A 327 -1.32 1.81 5.67
CA PHE A 327 -0.23 1.92 6.64
C PHE A 327 -0.12 0.66 7.49
N PRO A 328 1.12 0.25 7.83
CA PRO A 328 1.37 -0.93 8.66
C PRO A 328 1.09 -0.65 10.14
N ILE A 329 -0.17 -0.41 10.49
CA ILE A 329 -0.59 -0.15 11.88
C ILE A 329 -0.99 -1.45 12.55
N PHE A 330 -0.31 -1.77 13.64
CA PHE A 330 -0.74 -2.81 14.58
C PHE A 330 -1.67 -2.20 15.62
N TRP A 331 -2.97 -2.27 15.36
CA TRP A 331 -4.00 -1.72 16.25
C TRP A 331 -3.95 -2.33 17.66
N GLU A 332 -3.58 -3.60 17.75
CA GLU A 332 -3.36 -4.31 19.01
C GLU A 332 -2.22 -3.72 19.85
N CYS A 333 -1.35 -2.91 19.26
CA CYS A 333 -0.25 -2.22 19.94
C CYS A 333 -0.55 -0.74 20.22
N LEU A 334 -1.62 -0.15 19.70
CA LEU A 334 -1.95 1.25 19.97
C LEU A 334 -2.41 1.39 21.43
N PRO A 335 -1.75 2.22 22.27
CA PRO A 335 -2.11 2.34 23.68
C PRO A 335 -3.56 2.75 23.87
N ILE A 336 -4.31 1.93 24.59
CA ILE A 336 -5.76 2.09 24.76
C ILE A 336 -6.09 3.38 25.53
N LEU A 337 -5.17 3.82 26.41
CA LEU A 337 -5.31 5.09 27.13
C LEU A 337 -5.28 6.29 26.19
N GLU A 338 -4.56 6.23 25.07
CA GLU A 338 -4.52 7.35 24.13
C GLU A 338 -5.87 7.57 23.44
N ILE A 339 -6.61 6.49 23.18
CA ILE A 339 -7.99 6.57 22.67
C ILE A 339 -8.91 7.19 23.71
N LYS A 340 -8.74 6.81 24.99
CA LYS A 340 -9.55 7.35 26.08
C LYS A 340 -9.28 8.83 26.33
N ASP A 341 -8.01 9.23 26.39
CA ASP A 341 -7.60 10.62 26.57
C ASP A 341 -8.05 11.49 25.39
N ALA A 342 -7.95 10.97 24.17
CA ALA A 342 -8.48 11.63 22.99
C ALA A 342 -10.01 11.78 23.05
N ALA A 343 -10.74 10.76 23.51
CA ALA A 343 -12.18 10.83 23.69
C ALA A 343 -12.59 11.87 24.74
N ASP A 344 -11.90 11.95 25.88
CA ASP A 344 -12.18 12.93 26.92
C ASP A 344 -11.95 14.37 26.43
N ARG A 345 -10.84 14.59 25.71
CA ARG A 345 -10.56 15.87 25.04
C ARG A 345 -11.63 16.21 23.99
N PHE A 346 -12.02 15.23 23.17
CA PHE A 346 -13.06 15.42 22.15
C PHE A 346 -14.44 15.69 22.77
N ARG A 347 -14.79 15.01 23.87
CA ARG A 347 -16.00 15.25 24.65
C ARG A 347 -16.04 16.68 25.19
N ALA A 348 -14.94 17.12 25.80
CA ALA A 348 -14.81 18.50 26.29
C ALA A 348 -14.96 19.53 25.15
N PHE A 349 -14.39 19.24 23.97
CA PHE A 349 -14.57 20.07 22.78
C PHE A 349 -16.03 20.14 22.34
N LEU A 350 -16.76 19.03 22.30
CA LEU A 350 -18.18 19.00 21.95
C LEU A 350 -19.03 19.77 22.97
N ALA A 351 -18.73 19.63 24.27
CA ALA A 351 -19.39 20.39 25.32
C ALA A 351 -19.17 21.90 25.15
N HIS A 352 -17.94 22.32 24.85
CA HIS A 352 -17.62 23.72 24.57
C HIS A 352 -18.34 24.26 23.31
N LYS A 353 -18.61 23.40 22.33
CA LYS A 353 -19.42 23.72 21.14
C LYS A 353 -20.94 23.71 21.40
N GLY A 354 -21.38 23.44 22.63
CA GLY A 354 -22.79 23.47 23.04
C GLY A 354 -23.56 22.17 22.80
N ALA A 355 -22.87 21.05 22.52
CA ALA A 355 -23.55 19.77 22.36
C ALA A 355 -24.10 19.26 23.71
N PRO A 356 -25.36 18.81 23.81
CA PRO A 356 -25.90 18.20 25.03
C PRO A 356 -25.17 16.91 25.42
N GLU A 357 -25.05 16.63 26.72
CA GLU A 357 -24.32 15.45 27.23
C GLU A 357 -24.83 14.12 26.65
N GLU A 358 -26.14 13.97 26.49
CA GLU A 358 -26.75 12.78 25.88
C GLU A 358 -26.42 12.61 24.39
N MET A 359 -26.17 13.72 23.67
CA MET A 359 -25.68 13.65 22.29
C MET A 359 -24.21 13.24 22.26
N GLN A 360 -23.38 13.79 23.16
CA GLN A 360 -21.97 13.44 23.27
C GLN A 360 -21.78 11.94 23.58
N LYS A 361 -22.50 11.41 24.58
CA LYS A 361 -22.46 9.99 24.95
C LYS A 361 -22.88 9.09 23.79
N ARG A 362 -24.00 9.41 23.12
CA ARG A 362 -24.47 8.63 21.96
C ARG A 362 -23.47 8.64 20.81
N LEU A 363 -22.86 9.79 20.51
CA LEU A 363 -21.87 9.90 19.45
C LEU A 363 -20.62 9.08 19.77
N LEU A 364 -20.03 9.24 20.96
CA LEU A 364 -18.84 8.48 21.36
C LEU A 364 -19.10 6.97 21.37
N ASN A 365 -20.26 6.53 21.89
CA ASN A 365 -20.62 5.12 21.89
C ASN A 365 -20.75 4.54 20.47
N LYS A 366 -21.34 5.31 19.54
CA LYS A 366 -21.40 4.92 18.13
C LYS A 366 -19.99 4.76 17.55
N MET A 367 -19.10 5.70 17.83
CA MET A 367 -17.73 5.68 17.32
C MET A 367 -16.95 4.47 17.86
N TYR A 368 -17.06 4.16 19.16
CA TYR A 368 -16.45 2.96 19.74
C TYR A 368 -17.02 1.65 19.15
N GLN A 369 -18.33 1.61 18.87
CA GLN A 369 -18.94 0.47 18.18
C GLN A 369 -18.36 0.29 16.77
N GLN A 370 -18.19 1.38 16.02
CA GLN A 370 -17.58 1.34 14.69
C GLN A 370 -16.12 0.84 14.77
N LEU A 371 -15.34 1.35 15.73
CA LEU A 371 -13.97 0.90 15.96
C LEU A 371 -13.90 -0.60 16.24
N GLY A 372 -14.72 -1.12 17.17
CA GLY A 372 -14.77 -2.55 17.49
C GLY A 372 -15.33 -3.43 16.36
N THR A 373 -16.10 -2.86 15.44
CA THR A 373 -16.61 -3.60 14.27
C THR A 373 -15.51 -3.81 13.22
N ILE A 374 -14.68 -2.78 12.99
CA ILE A 374 -13.58 -2.86 12.01
C ILE A 374 -12.37 -3.58 12.60
N PHE A 375 -12.05 -3.31 13.86
CA PHE A 375 -10.92 -3.88 14.57
C PHE A 375 -11.41 -4.71 15.77
N PRO A 376 -11.49 -6.04 15.65
CA PRO A 376 -12.01 -6.91 16.70
C PRO A 376 -11.30 -6.75 18.06
N ALA A 377 -10.04 -6.31 18.07
CA ALA A 377 -9.28 -6.01 19.29
C ALA A 377 -9.96 -4.96 20.20
N TYR A 378 -10.78 -4.06 19.63
CA TYR A 378 -11.52 -3.04 20.39
C TYR A 378 -12.97 -3.42 20.69
N ALA A 379 -13.42 -4.61 20.31
CA ALA A 379 -14.78 -5.07 20.55
C ALA A 379 -15.01 -5.49 22.02
N ASN A 380 -16.25 -5.85 22.35
CA ASN A 380 -16.63 -6.49 23.61
C ASN A 380 -16.18 -5.73 24.87
N GLU A 381 -15.25 -6.31 25.64
CA GLU A 381 -14.80 -5.77 26.93
C GLU A 381 -14.04 -4.45 26.77
N VAL A 382 -13.24 -4.29 25.70
CA VAL A 382 -12.52 -3.03 25.44
C VAL A 382 -13.52 -1.92 25.10
N GLN A 383 -14.53 -2.21 24.27
CA GLN A 383 -15.60 -1.27 23.97
C GLN A 383 -16.39 -0.88 25.22
N LYS A 384 -16.74 -1.84 26.09
CA LYS A 384 -17.43 -1.56 27.37
C LYS A 384 -16.58 -0.69 28.29
N TRP A 385 -15.28 -0.94 28.36
CA TRP A 385 -14.36 -0.14 29.15
C TRP A 385 -14.23 1.29 28.61
N LEU A 386 -14.13 1.46 27.28
CA LEU A 386 -14.08 2.77 26.63
C LEU A 386 -15.37 3.57 26.82
N SER A 387 -16.53 2.91 26.71
CA SER A 387 -17.86 3.56 26.78
C SER A 387 -18.34 3.82 28.21
N LEU A 388 -18.15 2.86 29.11
CA LEU A 388 -18.75 2.87 30.46
C LEU A 388 -17.70 2.91 31.60
N GLY A 389 -16.41 2.75 31.29
CA GLY A 389 -15.36 2.64 32.31
C GLY A 389 -15.40 1.32 33.09
N ILE A 390 -16.21 0.36 32.66
CA ILE A 390 -16.35 -0.94 33.33
C ILE A 390 -15.15 -1.81 32.98
N GLN A 391 -14.40 -2.23 33.99
CA GLN A 391 -13.31 -3.19 33.80
C GLN A 391 -13.85 -4.61 33.59
N PRO A 392 -13.17 -5.43 32.77
CA PRO A 392 -13.52 -6.84 32.65
C PRO A 392 -13.40 -7.53 34.01
N ARG A 393 -14.20 -8.57 34.21
CA ARG A 393 -14.10 -9.38 35.43
C ARG A 393 -12.70 -10.01 35.49
N PRO A 394 -11.99 -9.93 36.63
CA PRO A 394 -10.70 -10.56 36.76
C PRO A 394 -10.85 -12.08 36.60
N ILE A 395 -10.05 -12.66 35.72
CA ILE A 395 -9.99 -14.11 35.54
C ILE A 395 -8.94 -14.63 36.53
N PRO A 396 -9.28 -15.60 37.41
CA PRO A 396 -8.30 -16.22 38.30
C PRO A 396 -7.12 -16.80 37.53
N HIS A 397 -5.89 -16.66 38.04
CA HIS A 397 -4.67 -17.13 37.37
C HIS A 397 -4.72 -18.59 36.90
N PRO A 398 -5.22 -19.57 37.70
CA PRO A 398 -5.31 -20.96 37.24
C PRO A 398 -6.23 -21.11 36.02
N THR A 399 -7.40 -20.49 36.05
CA THR A 399 -8.36 -20.53 34.94
C THR A 399 -7.81 -19.86 33.68
N MET A 400 -7.10 -18.74 33.83
CA MET A 400 -6.45 -18.07 32.70
C MET A 400 -5.38 -18.97 32.07
N ARG A 401 -4.61 -19.71 32.88
CA ARG A 401 -3.61 -20.66 32.39
C ARG A 401 -4.26 -21.77 31.55
N ASP A 402 -5.33 -22.37 32.05
CA ASP A 402 -6.03 -23.46 31.35
C ASP A 402 -6.57 -22.99 29.99
N ILE A 403 -7.22 -21.81 29.95
CA ILE A 403 -7.73 -21.20 28.70
C ILE A 403 -6.61 -20.97 27.69
N ILE A 404 -5.50 -20.38 28.14
CA ILE A 404 -4.36 -20.07 27.26
C ILE A 404 -3.71 -21.35 26.73
N GLN A 405 -3.61 -22.40 27.55
CA GLN A 405 -3.11 -23.69 27.11
C GLN A 405 -4.02 -24.33 26.06
N GLU A 406 -5.34 -24.26 26.24
CA GLU A 406 -6.32 -24.73 25.24
C GLU A 406 -6.17 -23.99 23.92
N TRP A 407 -6.11 -22.65 23.94
CA TRP A 407 -5.89 -21.84 22.74
C TRP A 407 -4.56 -22.15 22.05
N TYR A 408 -3.50 -22.41 22.82
CA TYR A 408 -2.21 -22.80 22.25
C TYR A 408 -2.30 -24.16 21.55
N GLN A 409 -3.00 -25.14 22.15
CA GLN A 409 -3.19 -26.46 21.53
C GLN A 409 -4.04 -26.38 20.25
N ASP A 410 -5.11 -25.58 20.27
CA ASP A 410 -5.94 -25.36 19.08
C ASP A 410 -5.14 -24.69 17.96
N LEU A 411 -4.35 -23.66 18.29
CA LEU A 411 -3.44 -23.00 17.35
C LEU A 411 -2.47 -23.99 16.68
N LEU A 412 -1.89 -24.91 17.46
CA LEU A 412 -1.01 -25.96 16.92
C LEU A 412 -1.76 -26.96 16.02
N ARG A 413 -2.99 -27.32 16.39
CA ARG A 413 -3.82 -28.26 15.63
C ARG A 413 -4.25 -27.67 14.29
N GLU A 414 -4.65 -26.40 14.27
CA GLU A 414 -5.15 -25.72 13.06
C GLU A 414 -4.03 -25.42 12.05
N HIS A 415 -2.81 -25.23 12.53
CA HIS A 415 -1.68 -24.78 11.70
C HIS A 415 -0.51 -25.78 11.65
N SER A 416 -0.78 -27.08 11.85
CA SER A 416 0.25 -28.13 11.93
C SER A 416 1.14 -28.23 10.68
N GLU A 417 0.61 -27.92 9.49
CA GLU A 417 1.34 -27.95 8.21
C GLU A 417 1.74 -26.56 7.69
N SER A 418 1.46 -25.49 8.45
CA SER A 418 1.75 -24.12 8.03
C SER A 418 3.22 -23.75 8.25
N ARG A 419 3.76 -22.90 7.37
CA ARG A 419 5.04 -22.23 7.64
C ARG A 419 4.78 -21.04 8.58
N TRP A 420 5.42 -21.07 9.75
CA TRP A 420 5.26 -20.04 10.77
C TRP A 420 6.16 -18.83 10.49
N PRO A 421 5.73 -17.61 10.86
CA PRO A 421 6.61 -16.44 10.83
C PRO A 421 7.76 -16.62 11.82
N GLU A 422 9.00 -16.41 11.40
CA GLU A 422 10.18 -16.55 12.30
C GLU A 422 10.71 -15.20 12.79
N TYR A 423 10.34 -14.10 12.10
CA TYR A 423 10.80 -12.76 12.42
C TYR A 423 10.42 -12.34 13.85
N GLY A 424 11.39 -11.79 14.59
CA GLY A 424 11.17 -11.29 15.96
C GLY A 424 11.00 -12.35 17.05
N GLY A 425 10.97 -13.65 16.71
CA GLY A 425 10.69 -14.71 17.67
C GLY A 425 11.69 -14.78 18.82
N ALA A 426 12.98 -14.66 18.53
CA ALA A 426 14.03 -14.67 19.55
C ALA A 426 13.96 -13.44 20.48
N GLN A 427 13.70 -12.26 19.92
CA GLN A 427 13.57 -11.01 20.68
C GLN A 427 12.36 -11.05 21.60
N LEU A 428 11.20 -11.52 21.11
CA LEU A 428 10.00 -11.71 21.91
C LEU A 428 10.20 -12.72 23.05
N CYS A 429 10.90 -13.83 22.77
CA CYS A 429 11.23 -14.84 23.76
C CYS A 429 12.15 -14.26 24.86
N HIS A 430 13.18 -13.50 24.48
CA HIS A 430 14.04 -12.83 25.45
C HIS A 430 13.27 -11.82 26.30
N TRP A 431 12.38 -11.05 25.68
CA TRP A 431 11.54 -10.08 26.38
C TRP A 431 10.63 -10.73 27.41
N ILE A 432 9.93 -11.83 27.07
CA ILE A 432 9.02 -12.50 28.01
C ILE A 432 9.80 -13.14 29.17
N MET A 433 10.96 -13.74 28.90
CA MET A 433 11.82 -14.33 29.93
C MET A 433 12.40 -13.30 30.91
N SER A 434 12.49 -12.03 30.49
CA SER A 434 12.93 -10.94 31.38
C SER A 434 11.84 -10.46 32.35
N GLN A 435 10.57 -10.87 32.16
CA GLN A 435 9.45 -10.45 33.01
C GLN A 435 9.40 -11.23 34.33
N LYS A 436 9.23 -10.51 35.45
CA LYS A 436 9.29 -11.09 36.81
C LYS A 436 8.02 -11.82 37.25
N ASP A 437 6.86 -11.44 36.70
CA ASP A 437 5.54 -11.98 37.03
C ASP A 437 4.79 -12.40 35.75
N SER A 438 5.31 -13.41 35.04
CA SER A 438 4.60 -13.91 33.86
C SER A 438 3.34 -14.65 34.29
N VAL A 439 2.18 -14.07 33.95
CA VAL A 439 0.86 -14.72 34.10
C VAL A 439 0.69 -15.86 33.10
N ILE A 440 1.54 -15.89 32.05
CA ILE A 440 1.44 -16.80 30.91
C ILE A 440 2.61 -17.79 30.99
N ASP A 441 2.28 -19.05 31.23
CA ASP A 441 3.21 -20.17 31.38
C ASP A 441 3.05 -21.12 30.19
N ILE A 442 3.41 -20.62 29.01
CA ILE A 442 3.57 -21.45 27.80
C ILE A 442 5.07 -21.67 27.62
N SER A 443 5.48 -22.92 27.44
CA SER A 443 6.85 -23.25 27.01
C SER A 443 6.77 -23.84 25.61
N PRO A 444 6.96 -23.06 24.54
CA PRO A 444 6.93 -23.58 23.18
C PRO A 444 8.12 -24.52 22.98
N ASP A 445 7.88 -25.74 22.51
CA ASP A 445 8.93 -26.75 22.34
C ASP A 445 9.96 -26.41 21.25
N THR A 446 9.67 -25.41 20.41
CA THR A 446 10.48 -25.06 19.22
C THR A 446 10.53 -23.55 18.99
N GLU A 447 11.71 -23.05 18.61
CA GLU A 447 12.02 -21.62 18.49
C GLU A 447 11.21 -20.90 17.40
N TYR A 448 10.86 -21.58 16.30
CA TYR A 448 10.07 -20.99 15.22
C TYR A 448 8.61 -20.65 15.62
N ARG A 449 8.17 -21.08 16.81
CA ARG A 449 6.83 -20.79 17.35
C ARG A 449 6.80 -19.56 18.25
N TYR A 450 7.96 -19.04 18.66
CA TYR A 450 8.04 -17.95 19.65
C TYR A 450 7.33 -16.68 19.19
N SER A 451 7.43 -16.34 17.91
CA SER A 451 6.79 -15.17 17.31
C SER A 451 5.28 -15.16 17.54
N VAL A 452 4.58 -16.25 17.18
CA VAL A 452 3.12 -16.29 17.22
C VAL A 452 2.59 -16.51 18.63
N VAL A 453 3.34 -17.22 19.49
CA VAL A 453 2.96 -17.41 20.89
C VAL A 453 3.06 -16.12 21.68
N TRP A 454 4.14 -15.36 21.51
CA TRP A 454 4.44 -14.23 22.39
C TRP A 454 3.98 -12.88 21.86
N LEU A 455 3.75 -12.73 20.56
CA LEU A 455 3.29 -11.47 19.97
C LEU A 455 1.98 -10.96 20.60
N PRO A 456 0.93 -11.78 20.84
CA PRO A 456 -0.30 -11.29 21.48
C PRO A 456 -0.07 -10.74 22.89
N VAL A 457 0.84 -11.38 23.65
CA VAL A 457 1.21 -10.96 25.01
C VAL A 457 1.96 -9.64 24.98
N PHE A 458 2.91 -9.53 24.06
CA PHE A 458 3.67 -8.31 23.85
C PHE A 458 2.76 -7.16 23.42
N ALA A 459 1.89 -7.38 22.43
CA ALA A 459 0.93 -6.38 21.95
C ALA A 459 0.03 -5.87 23.09
N ALA A 460 -0.53 -6.76 23.91
CA ALA A 460 -1.31 -6.38 25.09
C ALA A 460 -0.49 -5.58 26.12
N ALA A 461 0.80 -5.89 26.30
CA ALA A 461 1.69 -5.12 27.17
C ALA A 461 1.98 -3.71 26.61
N VAL A 462 2.14 -3.57 25.29
CA VAL A 462 2.29 -2.27 24.62
C VAL A 462 0.99 -1.46 24.74
N ALA A 463 -0.16 -2.06 24.40
CA ALA A 463 -1.46 -1.42 24.46
C ALA A 463 -1.87 -0.98 25.88
N SER A 464 -1.40 -1.69 26.91
CA SER A 464 -1.59 -1.30 28.31
C SER A 464 -0.54 -0.32 28.85
N GLY A 465 0.43 0.09 28.04
CA GLY A 465 1.50 1.03 28.41
C GLY A 465 2.55 0.44 29.36
N LYS A 466 2.63 -0.88 29.50
CA LYS A 466 3.64 -1.56 30.34
C LYS A 466 5.01 -1.64 29.66
N THR A 467 5.03 -1.60 28.33
CA THR A 467 6.25 -1.60 27.52
C THR A 467 6.02 -0.78 26.25
N THR A 468 7.06 -0.59 25.43
CA THR A 468 6.95 0.10 24.14
C THR A 468 7.30 -0.86 23.01
N PHE A 469 6.81 -0.60 21.81
CA PHE A 469 7.06 -1.46 20.65
C PHE A 469 8.57 -1.56 20.34
N GLU A 470 9.28 -0.45 20.50
CA GLU A 470 10.72 -0.33 20.24
C GLU A 470 11.57 -1.20 21.17
N SER A 471 11.04 -1.61 22.33
CA SER A 471 11.76 -2.45 23.29
C SER A 471 12.14 -3.83 22.73
N VAL A 472 11.44 -4.31 21.71
CA VAL A 472 11.68 -5.61 21.06
C VAL A 472 12.11 -5.44 19.60
N PHE A 473 11.49 -4.51 18.85
CA PHE A 473 11.65 -4.41 17.40
C PHE A 473 12.48 -3.20 16.93
N GLY A 474 12.98 -2.35 17.85
CA GLY A 474 13.82 -1.19 17.53
C GLY A 474 13.15 -0.11 16.66
N HIS A 475 13.97 0.84 16.16
CA HIS A 475 13.57 1.98 15.31
C HIS A 475 13.96 1.77 13.82
N GLU A 476 13.89 0.56 13.28
CA GLU A 476 14.23 0.38 11.87
C GLU A 476 13.08 0.83 10.96
N PRO A 477 13.27 1.83 10.08
CA PRO A 477 12.29 2.16 9.05
C PRO A 477 12.28 1.01 8.03
N GLY A 478 11.42 0.03 8.27
CA GLY A 478 11.37 -1.21 7.50
C GLY A 478 11.31 -2.49 8.37
N SER A 479 11.52 -2.42 9.69
CA SER A 479 11.39 -3.60 10.56
C SER A 479 9.96 -4.06 10.80
N LEU A 480 8.96 -3.31 10.32
CA LEU A 480 7.59 -3.78 10.41
C LEU A 480 7.37 -5.04 9.58
N PHE A 481 8.12 -5.30 8.49
CA PHE A 481 7.96 -6.53 7.71
C PHE A 481 9.20 -6.88 6.86
N SER A 482 9.89 -7.97 7.23
CA SER A 482 10.57 -8.87 6.27
C SER A 482 9.97 -10.26 6.38
#